data_AF-A0AAV7XVX3-F1
#
_entry.id   AF-A0AAV7XVX3-F1
#
_cell.length_a   1.000
_cell.length_b   1.000
_cell.length_c   1.000
_cell.angle_alpha   90.00
_cell.angle_beta   90.00
_cell.angle_gamma   90.00
#
_symmetry.space_group_name_H-M   'P 1'
#
loop_
_entity.id
_entity.type
_entity.pdbx_description
1 polymer ?
#
loop_
_entity_poly.entity_id
_entity_poly.type
_entity_poly.pdbx_seq_one_letter_code
_entity_poly.pdbx_strand_id
1 'polypeptide(L)'
;MSDALKEKLECQLHFLKCKQESLKALLGSGQDRQLPSSVPKQDMNEECRALMHEIESMLQVEQDMRMALNKKRKKSVTPPASQNMPPYPHVAETVRGNAKKQLDGFPCTQCKEFFKISGLDEKDIKKVCRHKAAYSPVKSPKGYWSVKLPSTPEMLKKQTAPVDYEVLSPPKKRSITRAILKDL
;
A
#
# COMPACT_ATOMS: atom_id res chain seq x y z
N MET A 1 -0.66 -17.75 5.25
CA MET A 1 -1.74 -18.15 4.33
C MET A 1 -1.07 -18.39 2.99
N SER A 2 -1.18 -19.62 2.50
CA SER A 2 -0.44 -20.12 1.33
C SER A 2 -0.77 -19.31 0.08
N ASP A 3 0.24 -18.98 -0.72
CA ASP A 3 0.10 -18.22 -1.97
C ASP A 3 -0.95 -18.82 -2.92
N ALA A 4 -1.13 -20.14 -2.88
CA ALA A 4 -2.18 -20.87 -3.59
C ALA A 4 -3.62 -20.42 -3.27
N LEU A 5 -3.90 -19.93 -2.06
CA LEU A 5 -5.23 -19.41 -1.71
C LEU A 5 -5.45 -18.00 -2.27
N LYS A 6 -4.38 -17.22 -2.39
CA LYS A 6 -4.43 -15.87 -2.95
C LYS A 6 -4.67 -15.94 -4.45
N GLU A 7 -3.99 -16.85 -5.14
CA GLU A 7 -4.16 -17.09 -6.58
C GLU A 7 -5.58 -17.58 -6.92
N LYS A 8 -6.14 -18.49 -6.11
CA LYS A 8 -7.54 -18.94 -6.27
C LYS A 8 -8.54 -17.78 -6.10
N LEU A 9 -8.30 -16.87 -5.16
CA LEU A 9 -9.18 -15.73 -4.91
C LEU A 9 -9.10 -14.70 -6.05
N GLU A 10 -7.89 -14.45 -6.58
CA GLU A 10 -7.68 -13.56 -7.72
C GLU A 10 -8.35 -14.10 -9.00
N CYS A 11 -8.28 -15.41 -9.26
CA CYS A 11 -9.02 -16.05 -10.35
C CYS A 11 -10.55 -15.91 -10.19
N GLN A 12 -11.08 -16.08 -8.98
CA GLN A 12 -12.52 -15.91 -8.74
C GLN A 12 -12.99 -14.46 -8.95
N LEU A 13 -12.21 -13.49 -8.50
CA LEU A 13 -12.51 -12.07 -8.72
C LEU A 13 -12.47 -11.71 -10.21
N HIS A 14 -11.52 -12.25 -10.96
CA HIS A 14 -11.43 -12.03 -12.41
C HIS A 14 -12.66 -12.60 -13.14
N PHE A 15 -13.10 -13.79 -12.76
CA PHE A 15 -14.30 -14.42 -13.32
C PHE A 15 -15.56 -13.59 -13.09
N LEU A 16 -15.76 -13.09 -11.87
CA LEU A 16 -16.92 -12.25 -11.54
C LEU A 16 -16.90 -10.92 -12.30
N LYS A 17 -15.73 -10.30 -12.48
CA LYS A 17 -15.58 -9.07 -13.24
C LYS A 17 -15.91 -9.25 -14.73
N CYS A 18 -15.45 -10.36 -15.32
CA CYS A 18 -15.76 -10.74 -16.70
C CYS A 18 -17.27 -10.97 -16.90
N LYS A 19 -17.93 -11.63 -15.94
CA LYS A 19 -19.38 -11.86 -15.96
C LYS A 19 -20.16 -10.54 -15.86
N GLN A 20 -19.70 -9.61 -15.04
CA GLN A 20 -20.29 -8.27 -14.91
C GLN A 20 -20.13 -7.44 -16.18
N GLU A 21 -18.99 -7.49 -16.85
CA GLU A 21 -18.76 -6.80 -18.12
C GLU A 21 -19.60 -7.40 -19.26
N SER A 22 -19.78 -8.71 -19.28
CA SER A 22 -20.66 -9.40 -20.23
C SER A 22 -22.14 -9.02 -20.03
N LEU A 23 -22.60 -8.89 -18.78
CA LEU A 23 -23.95 -8.38 -18.47
C LEU A 23 -24.11 -6.91 -18.86
N LYS A 24 -23.09 -6.07 -18.64
CA LYS A 24 -23.09 -4.68 -19.10
C LYS A 24 -23.12 -4.57 -20.62
N ALA A 25 -22.45 -5.46 -21.35
CA ALA A 25 -22.51 -5.50 -22.80
C ALA A 25 -23.90 -5.91 -23.32
N LEU A 26 -24.57 -6.85 -22.65
CA LEU A 26 -25.96 -7.23 -22.96
C LEU A 26 -26.95 -6.10 -22.65
N LEU A 27 -26.71 -5.34 -21.58
CA LEU A 27 -27.57 -4.22 -21.17
C LEU A 27 -27.21 -2.89 -21.85
N GLY A 28 -26.05 -2.81 -22.52
CA GLY A 28 -25.40 -1.57 -22.91
C GLY A 28 -25.11 -1.46 -24.40
N SER A 29 -26.16 -1.48 -25.23
CA SER A 29 -26.24 -0.75 -26.51
C SER A 29 -27.65 -0.89 -27.09
N GLY A 30 -28.63 -0.28 -26.42
CA GLY A 30 -30.01 -0.18 -26.91
C GLY A 30 -30.26 1.19 -27.53
N GLN A 31 -29.59 1.50 -28.65
CA GLN A 31 -30.15 2.43 -29.63
C GLN A 31 -30.99 1.60 -30.61
N ASP A 32 -32.29 1.86 -30.61
CA ASP A 32 -33.25 1.57 -31.68
C ASP A 32 -33.33 0.14 -32.23
N ARG A 33 -33.90 -0.76 -31.43
CA ARG A 33 -34.73 -1.86 -31.98
C ARG A 33 -36.18 -1.63 -31.55
N GLN A 34 -37.04 -1.32 -32.50
CA GLN A 34 -38.49 -1.36 -32.31
C GLN A 34 -38.87 -2.77 -31.85
N LEU A 35 -39.38 -2.88 -30.62
CA LEU A 35 -39.93 -4.12 -30.08
C LEU A 35 -41.29 -4.44 -30.74
N PRO A 36 -41.56 -5.71 -31.09
CA PRO A 36 -42.91 -6.16 -31.40
C PRO A 36 -43.81 -6.07 -30.15
N SER A 37 -44.98 -5.47 -30.33
CA SER A 37 -45.88 -4.92 -29.30
C SER A 37 -46.74 -5.93 -28.54
N SER A 38 -46.34 -7.20 -28.42
CA SER A 38 -47.16 -8.20 -27.70
C SER A 38 -46.30 -9.18 -26.90
N VAL A 39 -45.89 -8.75 -25.71
CA VAL A 39 -45.41 -9.67 -24.66
C VAL A 39 -46.16 -9.36 -23.36
N PRO A 40 -46.70 -10.36 -22.64
CA PRO A 40 -47.45 -10.16 -21.39
C PRO A 40 -46.57 -9.52 -20.31
N LYS A 41 -47.02 -8.42 -19.72
CA LYS A 41 -46.23 -7.53 -18.84
C LYS A 41 -46.17 -7.94 -17.36
N GLN A 42 -46.63 -9.12 -16.98
CA GLN A 42 -46.88 -9.43 -15.56
C GLN A 42 -45.79 -10.30 -14.89
N ASP A 43 -45.06 -11.15 -15.62
CA ASP A 43 -44.17 -12.13 -14.98
C ASP A 43 -42.70 -11.67 -14.81
N MET A 44 -42.25 -10.66 -15.57
CA MET A 44 -40.88 -10.14 -15.51
C MET A 44 -40.56 -9.43 -14.18
N ASN A 45 -41.57 -9.04 -13.41
CA ASN A 45 -41.40 -8.31 -12.16
C ASN A 45 -40.99 -9.20 -10.99
N GLU A 46 -41.31 -10.50 -11.03
CA GLU A 46 -40.97 -11.44 -9.96
C GLU A 46 -39.52 -11.92 -10.11
N GLU A 47 -39.11 -12.24 -11.34
CA GLU A 47 -37.72 -12.60 -11.65
C GLU A 47 -36.75 -11.44 -11.37
N CYS A 48 -37.14 -10.20 -11.69
CA CYS A 48 -36.32 -9.03 -11.35
C CYS A 48 -36.18 -8.83 -9.83
N ARG A 49 -37.23 -9.12 -9.04
CA ARG A 49 -37.16 -9.03 -7.58
C ARG A 49 -36.28 -10.13 -6.99
N ALA A 50 -36.38 -11.35 -7.51
CA ALA A 50 -35.54 -12.47 -7.09
C ALA A 50 -34.05 -12.17 -7.34
N LEU A 51 -33.71 -11.63 -8.51
CA LEU A 51 -32.34 -11.22 -8.82
C LEU A 51 -31.83 -10.10 -7.91
N MET A 52 -32.65 -9.10 -7.60
CA MET A 52 -32.25 -8.03 -6.68
C MET A 52 -31.97 -8.56 -5.26
N HIS A 53 -32.79 -9.50 -4.77
CA HIS A 53 -32.57 -10.14 -3.47
C HIS A 53 -31.30 -10.99 -3.44
N GLU A 54 -30.98 -11.68 -4.55
CA GLU A 54 -29.73 -12.43 -4.67
C GLU A 54 -28.49 -11.51 -4.64
N ILE A 55 -28.56 -10.36 -5.30
CA ILE A 55 -27.49 -9.35 -5.26
C ILE A 55 -27.30 -8.79 -3.84
N GLU A 56 -28.39 -8.48 -3.15
CA GLU A 56 -28.34 -7.95 -1.79
C GLU A 56 -27.75 -8.97 -0.80
N SER A 57 -28.13 -10.24 -0.94
CA SER A 57 -27.55 -11.36 -0.19
C SER A 57 -26.04 -11.48 -0.41
N MET A 58 -25.57 -11.38 -1.66
CA MET A 58 -24.13 -11.42 -1.97
C MET A 58 -23.37 -10.24 -1.35
N LEU A 59 -23.93 -9.03 -1.39
CA LEU A 59 -23.31 -7.85 -0.79
C LEU A 59 -23.19 -7.97 0.72
N GLN A 60 -24.19 -8.57 1.38
CA GLN A 60 -24.16 -8.80 2.83
C GLN A 60 -23.03 -9.77 3.22
N VAL A 61 -22.86 -10.87 2.49
CA VAL A 61 -21.77 -11.84 2.72
C VAL A 61 -20.40 -11.18 2.56
N GLU A 62 -20.24 -10.29 1.58
CA GLU A 62 -18.99 -9.55 1.38
C GLU A 62 -18.68 -8.60 2.55
N GLN A 63 -19.69 -7.89 3.05
CA GLN A 63 -19.53 -7.01 4.21
C GLN A 63 -19.12 -7.79 5.46
N ASP A 64 -19.76 -8.94 5.72
CA ASP A 64 -19.44 -9.79 6.86
C ASP A 64 -18.03 -10.36 6.76
N MET A 65 -17.60 -10.78 5.57
CA MET A 65 -16.23 -11.25 5.33
C MET A 65 -15.20 -10.13 5.59
N ARG A 66 -15.47 -8.90 5.15
CA ARG A 66 -14.60 -7.73 5.43
C ARG A 66 -14.51 -7.44 6.92
N MET A 67 -15.63 -7.51 7.64
CA MET A 67 -15.67 -7.29 9.10
C MET A 67 -14.90 -8.39 9.86
N ALA A 68 -15.00 -9.64 9.44
CA ALA A 68 -14.25 -10.76 10.02
C ALA A 68 -12.73 -10.63 9.83
N LEU A 69 -12.27 -10.17 8.66
CA LEU A 69 -10.85 -9.91 8.39
C LEU A 69 -10.31 -8.77 9.26
N ASN A 70 -11.08 -7.70 9.45
CA ASN A 70 -10.71 -6.60 10.35
C ASN A 70 -10.62 -7.05 11.82
N LYS A 71 -11.48 -7.98 12.26
CA LYS A 71 -11.42 -8.57 13.61
C LYS A 71 -10.13 -9.36 13.83
N LYS A 72 -9.68 -10.13 12.82
CA LYS A 72 -8.39 -10.87 12.88
C LYS A 72 -7.19 -9.92 12.95
N ARG A 73 -7.25 -8.77 12.28
CA ARG A 73 -6.18 -7.77 12.26
C ARG A 73 -5.99 -7.03 13.59
N LYS A 74 -7.02 -6.98 14.45
CA LYS A 74 -6.95 -6.39 15.81
C LYS A 74 -6.41 -7.33 16.88
N LYS A 75 -6.18 -8.62 16.58
CA LYS A 75 -5.45 -9.53 17.49
C LYS A 75 -3.97 -9.19 17.39
N SER A 76 -3.59 -8.15 18.13
CA SER A 76 -2.25 -7.60 18.24
C SER A 76 -1.23 -8.71 18.48
N VAL A 77 -0.34 -8.86 17.50
CA VAL A 77 0.96 -9.50 17.72
C VAL A 77 1.70 -8.62 18.72
N THR A 78 1.65 -9.00 19.99
CA THR A 78 2.62 -8.55 20.97
C THR A 78 3.90 -9.34 20.66
N PRO A 79 4.98 -8.71 20.18
CA PRO A 79 6.24 -9.43 20.04
C PRO A 79 6.66 -9.96 21.42
N PRO A 80 7.17 -11.20 21.51
CA PRO A 80 7.60 -11.77 22.78
C PRO A 80 8.61 -10.81 23.43
N ALA A 81 8.38 -10.51 24.71
CA ALA A 81 9.29 -9.70 25.50
C ALA A 81 10.66 -10.40 25.48
N SER A 82 11.63 -9.76 24.83
CA SER A 82 13.04 -10.16 24.84
C SER A 82 13.60 -9.92 26.25
N GLN A 83 13.39 -10.87 27.16
CA GLN A 83 13.77 -10.75 28.57
C GLN A 83 15.25 -11.05 28.85
N ASN A 84 16.08 -11.32 27.83
CA ASN A 84 17.49 -11.71 28.00
C ASN A 84 18.42 -10.94 27.07
N MET A 85 18.50 -9.62 27.20
CA MET A 85 19.51 -8.82 26.50
C MET A 85 20.36 -8.07 27.54
N PRO A 86 21.70 -8.17 27.50
CA PRO A 86 22.56 -7.48 28.46
C PRO A 86 22.33 -5.96 28.38
N PRO A 87 22.41 -5.23 29.51
CA PRO A 87 22.17 -3.79 29.54
C PRO A 87 23.31 -3.07 28.82
N TYR A 88 23.07 -2.70 27.56
CA TYR A 88 24.00 -1.88 26.80
C TYR A 88 23.82 -0.40 27.19
N PRO A 89 24.91 0.35 27.42
CA PRO A 89 24.83 1.78 27.82
C PRO A 89 24.18 2.67 26.75
N HIS A 90 24.08 2.20 25.51
CA HIS A 90 23.46 2.92 24.40
C HIS A 90 22.02 2.48 24.10
N VAL A 91 21.51 1.44 24.75
CA VAL A 91 20.14 0.96 24.55
C VAL A 91 19.25 1.66 25.56
N ALA A 92 18.77 2.84 25.17
CA ALA A 92 17.67 3.50 25.87
C ALA A 92 16.43 2.59 25.85
N GLU A 93 15.64 2.65 26.92
CA GLU A 93 14.37 1.91 27.00
C GLU A 93 13.51 2.23 25.78
N THR A 94 13.03 1.18 25.10
CA THR A 94 12.27 1.35 23.87
C THR A 94 10.89 1.91 24.19
N VAL A 95 10.72 3.21 24.03
CA VAL A 95 9.44 3.89 24.26
C VAL A 95 8.45 3.56 23.14
N ARG A 96 7.33 2.91 23.49
CA ARG A 96 6.26 2.50 22.55
C ARG A 96 4.96 3.29 22.79
N GLY A 97 4.09 3.32 21.78
CA GLY A 97 2.76 3.94 21.89
C GLY A 97 2.77 5.44 22.15
N ASN A 98 1.87 5.89 23.04
CA ASN A 98 1.67 7.31 23.36
C ASN A 98 2.84 7.95 24.10
N ALA A 99 3.68 7.17 24.78
CA ALA A 99 4.87 7.67 25.45
C ALA A 99 5.88 8.29 24.46
N LYS A 100 5.82 7.94 23.17
CA LYS A 100 6.61 8.62 22.11
C LYS A 100 6.31 10.12 22.01
N LYS A 101 5.13 10.57 22.46
CA LYS A 101 4.74 11.98 22.44
C LYS A 101 5.42 12.81 23.53
N GLN A 102 5.95 12.16 24.57
CA GLN A 102 6.67 12.79 25.67
C GLN A 102 8.18 12.85 25.42
N LEU A 103 8.67 12.21 24.34
CA LEU A 103 10.08 12.31 23.97
C LEU A 103 10.38 13.70 23.40
N ASP A 104 11.42 14.30 23.96
CA ASP A 104 12.01 15.53 23.46
C ASP A 104 12.64 15.31 22.09
N GLY A 105 12.39 16.25 21.19
CA GLY A 105 13.03 16.33 19.90
C GLY A 105 14.45 16.88 19.99
N PHE A 106 15.27 16.55 18.99
CA PHE A 106 16.62 17.08 18.88
C PHE A 106 16.63 18.35 18.02
N PRO A 107 17.25 19.44 18.49
CA PRO A 107 17.33 20.68 17.74
C PRO A 107 18.34 20.55 16.60
N CYS A 108 17.88 20.26 15.38
CA CYS A 108 18.74 20.29 14.20
C CYS A 108 19.09 21.74 13.80
N THR A 109 20.11 21.90 12.96
CA THR A 109 20.57 23.21 12.46
C THR A 109 19.45 24.00 11.79
N GLN A 110 18.67 23.34 10.91
CA GLN A 110 17.52 23.95 10.21
C GLN A 110 16.45 24.47 11.18
N CYS A 111 16.20 23.76 12.29
CA CYS A 111 15.27 24.23 13.31
C CYS A 111 15.77 25.46 14.06
N LYS A 112 17.07 25.51 14.36
CA LYS A 112 17.66 26.67 15.01
C LYS A 112 17.58 27.90 14.11
N GLU A 113 17.86 27.75 12.83
CA GLU A 113 17.74 28.83 11.84
C GLU A 113 16.30 29.31 11.69
N PHE A 114 15.34 28.38 11.60
CA PHE A 114 13.92 28.74 11.54
C PHE A 114 13.48 29.55 12.75
N PHE A 115 13.79 29.09 13.97
CA PHE A 115 13.41 29.81 15.20
C PHE A 115 14.07 31.19 15.30
N LYS A 116 15.32 31.32 14.86
CA LYS A 116 16.02 32.62 14.79
C LYS A 116 15.33 33.60 13.85
N ILE A 117 14.91 33.16 12.67
CA ILE A 117 14.23 34.02 11.69
C ILE A 117 12.81 34.37 12.17
N SER A 118 12.13 33.41 12.79
CA SER A 118 10.75 33.59 13.27
C SER A 118 10.64 34.31 14.62
N GLY A 119 11.75 34.60 15.30
CA GLY A 119 11.77 35.31 16.58
C GLY A 119 11.18 34.51 17.75
N LEU A 120 11.13 33.18 17.66
CA LEU A 120 10.67 32.32 18.75
C LEU A 120 11.81 31.97 19.71
N ASP A 121 11.46 31.73 20.98
CA ASP A 121 12.43 31.34 22.01
C ASP A 121 13.01 29.95 21.73
N GLU A 122 14.34 29.81 21.86
CA GLU A 122 15.06 28.58 21.55
C GLU A 122 14.70 27.43 22.51
N LYS A 123 14.12 27.77 23.68
CA LYS A 123 13.70 26.80 24.71
C LYS A 123 12.62 25.85 24.24
N ASP A 124 11.78 26.27 23.28
CA ASP A 124 10.67 25.45 22.78
C ASP A 124 11.03 24.62 21.55
N ILE A 125 12.26 24.75 21.02
CA ILE A 125 12.71 24.00 19.84
C ILE A 125 12.61 22.49 20.09
N LYS A 126 12.97 22.01 21.30
CA LYS A 126 12.93 20.58 21.63
C LYS A 126 11.51 19.99 21.63
N LYS A 127 10.49 20.80 21.93
CA LYS A 127 9.09 20.34 21.96
C LYS A 127 8.48 20.27 20.57
N VAL A 128 8.84 21.22 19.71
CA VAL A 128 8.24 21.41 18.39
C VAL A 128 8.99 20.63 17.30
N CYS A 129 10.34 20.68 17.31
CA CYS A 129 11.15 20.09 16.26
C CYS A 129 11.47 18.62 16.51
N ARG A 130 10.74 17.73 15.81
CA ARG A 130 10.90 16.27 15.87
C ARG A 130 11.71 15.68 14.72
N HIS A 131 12.80 16.33 14.34
CA HIS A 131 13.65 15.80 13.28
C HIS A 131 14.35 14.51 13.74
N LYS A 132 14.22 13.46 12.92
CA LYS A 132 14.81 12.13 13.18
C LYS A 132 16.32 12.07 12.95
N ALA A 133 16.93 13.16 12.49
CA ALA A 133 18.29 13.19 11.97
C ALA A 133 19.42 13.17 13.03
N ALA A 134 19.09 13.04 14.32
CA ALA A 134 20.10 12.96 15.38
C ALA A 134 21.01 11.73 15.22
N TYR A 135 20.49 10.63 14.69
CA TYR A 135 21.25 9.43 14.37
C TYR A 135 21.43 9.32 12.86
N SER A 136 22.42 10.03 12.33
CA SER A 136 22.94 9.67 11.01
C SER A 136 23.63 8.31 11.15
N PRO A 137 23.30 7.32 10.30
CA PRO A 137 24.00 6.04 10.35
C PRO A 137 25.50 6.30 10.12
N VAL A 138 26.34 5.64 10.91
CA VAL A 138 27.80 5.69 10.73
C VAL A 138 28.09 5.25 9.29
N LYS A 139 28.94 6.01 8.59
CA LYS A 139 29.36 5.63 7.23
C LYS A 139 29.94 4.23 7.29
N SER A 140 29.43 3.34 6.44
CA SER A 140 29.94 1.96 6.38
C SER A 140 31.46 1.98 6.12
N PRO A 141 32.24 1.09 6.76
CA PRO A 141 33.68 1.00 6.52
C PRO A 141 34.03 0.87 5.04
N LYS A 142 35.23 1.33 4.66
CA LYS A 142 35.72 1.20 3.28
C LYS A 142 35.77 -0.29 2.90
N GLY A 143 34.93 -0.68 1.94
CA GLY A 143 34.83 -2.08 1.49
C GLY A 143 33.72 -2.91 2.14
N TYR A 144 32.94 -2.36 3.09
CA TYR A 144 31.79 -3.09 3.68
C TYR A 144 30.76 -3.52 2.61
N TRP A 145 30.55 -2.68 1.60
CA TRP A 145 29.69 -2.96 0.45
C TRP A 145 30.47 -3.37 -0.81
N SER A 146 31.79 -3.57 -0.71
CA SER A 146 32.54 -4.06 -1.86
C SER A 146 32.27 -5.56 -2.01
N VAL A 147 31.33 -5.86 -2.89
CA VAL A 147 31.02 -7.21 -3.39
C VAL A 147 32.13 -7.64 -4.36
N LYS A 148 33.40 -7.46 -3.99
CA LYS A 148 34.53 -8.08 -4.69
C LYS A 148 34.57 -9.54 -4.26
N LEU A 149 33.56 -10.30 -4.65
CA LEU A 149 33.70 -11.75 -4.64
C LEU A 149 34.84 -12.07 -5.62
N PRO A 150 35.78 -12.96 -5.26
CA PRO A 150 36.73 -13.46 -6.24
C PRO A 150 35.91 -14.01 -7.42
N SER A 151 36.27 -13.60 -8.63
CA SER A 151 35.59 -14.07 -9.85
C SER A 151 35.70 -15.58 -9.88
N THR A 152 34.60 -16.30 -9.64
CA THR A 152 34.59 -17.75 -9.77
C THR A 152 34.78 -18.07 -11.26
N PRO A 153 35.50 -19.14 -11.61
CA PRO A 153 35.78 -19.50 -13.00
C PRO A 153 34.50 -19.73 -13.84
N GLU A 154 33.35 -19.93 -13.19
CA GLU A 154 32.03 -20.00 -13.83
C GLU A 154 31.52 -18.65 -14.36
N MET A 155 31.96 -17.52 -13.81
CA MET A 155 31.53 -16.18 -14.25
C MET A 155 32.19 -15.74 -15.55
N LEU A 156 33.44 -16.13 -15.81
CA LEU A 156 34.12 -15.77 -17.07
C LEU A 156 33.45 -16.41 -18.29
N LYS A 157 32.85 -17.60 -18.13
CA LYS A 157 32.17 -18.31 -19.23
C LYS A 157 30.86 -17.66 -19.68
N LYS A 158 30.27 -16.76 -18.86
CA LYS A 158 29.00 -16.09 -19.16
C LYS A 158 29.14 -14.66 -19.68
N GLN A 159 30.33 -14.07 -19.61
CA GLN A 159 30.55 -12.65 -19.99
C GLN A 159 30.78 -12.43 -21.48
N THR A 160 30.90 -13.48 -22.30
CA THR A 160 31.12 -13.37 -23.74
C THR A 160 29.85 -13.43 -24.59
N ALA A 161 28.67 -13.61 -23.98
CA ALA A 161 27.41 -13.46 -24.69
C ALA A 161 26.98 -11.98 -24.61
N PRO A 162 26.75 -11.29 -25.74
CA PRO A 162 26.07 -10.01 -25.74
C PRO A 162 24.70 -10.23 -25.11
N VAL A 163 24.50 -9.68 -23.91
CA VAL A 163 23.18 -9.59 -23.32
C VAL A 163 22.51 -8.41 -24.01
N ASP A 164 21.61 -8.67 -24.95
CA ASP A 164 20.65 -7.67 -25.44
C ASP A 164 19.68 -7.37 -24.30
N TYR A 165 20.11 -6.48 -23.40
CA TYR A 165 19.17 -5.83 -22.51
C TYR A 165 18.45 -4.77 -23.34
N GLU A 166 17.25 -5.10 -23.84
CA GLU A 166 16.31 -4.03 -24.13
C GLU A 166 16.13 -3.25 -22.83
N VAL A 167 16.64 -2.02 -22.81
CA VAL A 167 16.37 -1.05 -21.75
C VAL A 167 14.87 -0.79 -21.80
N LEU A 168 14.08 -1.61 -21.09
CA LEU A 168 12.73 -1.25 -20.73
C LEU A 168 12.83 0.02 -19.90
N SER A 169 12.70 1.15 -20.59
CA SER A 169 12.70 2.46 -20.00
C SER A 169 11.68 2.43 -18.85
N PRO A 170 12.07 2.81 -17.62
CA PRO A 170 11.11 2.82 -16.51
C PRO A 170 9.88 3.61 -16.93
N PRO A 171 8.66 3.11 -16.66
CA PRO A 171 7.44 3.77 -17.08
C PRO A 171 7.46 5.20 -16.55
N LYS A 172 7.40 6.19 -17.47
CA LYS A 172 7.38 7.61 -17.12
C LYS A 172 6.21 7.82 -16.16
N LYS A 173 6.50 8.12 -14.90
CA LYS A 173 5.49 8.55 -13.93
C LYS A 173 4.83 9.79 -14.49
N ARG A 174 3.57 9.69 -14.93
CA ARG A 174 2.77 10.86 -15.27
C ARG A 174 2.66 11.70 -14.00
N SER A 175 3.25 12.90 -14.01
CA SER A 175 3.04 13.88 -12.96
C SER A 175 1.56 14.22 -12.93
N ILE A 176 0.85 13.80 -11.88
CA ILE A 176 -0.49 14.32 -11.58
C ILE A 176 -0.29 15.72 -11.04
N THR A 177 -0.16 16.67 -11.94
CA THR A 177 -0.30 18.08 -11.63
C THR A 177 -1.15 18.70 -12.72
N ARG A 178 -2.24 19.35 -12.28
CA ARG A 178 -3.12 20.30 -12.97
C ARG A 178 -4.46 19.75 -13.51
N ALA A 179 -5.41 19.58 -12.59
CA ALA A 179 -6.85 19.60 -12.90
C ALA A 179 -7.68 20.20 -11.74
N ILE A 180 -7.21 21.28 -11.09
CA ILE A 180 -8.03 22.10 -10.18
C ILE A 180 -7.75 23.60 -10.40
N LEU A 181 -7.66 24.06 -11.64
CA LEU A 181 -7.49 25.48 -11.96
C LEU A 181 -8.09 25.83 -13.32
N LYS A 182 -9.29 25.29 -13.60
CA LYS A 182 -10.12 25.71 -14.74
C LYS A 182 -11.57 26.03 -14.39
N ASP A 183 -11.96 25.96 -13.12
CA ASP A 183 -13.32 26.30 -12.66
C ASP A 183 -13.30 27.31 -11.50
N LEU A 184 -12.52 28.39 -11.66
CA LEU A 184 -12.68 29.65 -10.93
C LEU A 184 -12.62 30.80 -11.94
#